data_AF-A0A955T171-F1
#
_entry.id   AF-A0A955T171-F1
#
_cell.length_a   1.000
_cell.length_b   1.000
_cell.length_c   1.000
_cell.angle_alpha   90.00
_cell.angle_beta   90.00
_cell.angle_gamma   90.00
#
_symmetry.space_group_name_H-M   'P 1'
#
loop_
_entity.id
_entity.type
_entity.pdbx_description
1 polymer ?
#
loop_
_entity_poly.entity_id
_entity_poly.type
_entity_poly.pdbx_seq_one_letter_code
_entity_poly.pdbx_strand_id
1 'polypeptide(L)' 'RNRFVRVESGDGVVEGVCRGIDKEGALLIDTHSGLHRLVNGVVLRIE' A
#
# COMPACT_ATOMS: atom_id res chain seq x y z
N ARG A 1 10.41 5.20 4.89
CA ARG A 1 10.51 3.84 4.29
C ARG A 1 10.07 2.85 5.37
N ASN A 2 9.29 1.82 5.06
CA ASN A 2 8.72 0.87 6.03
C ASN A 2 7.74 1.49 7.05
N ARG A 3 6.86 2.39 6.61
CA ARG A 3 5.79 2.90 7.49
C ARG A 3 4.55 2.04 7.33
N PHE A 4 3.85 1.78 8.43
CA PHE A 4 2.50 1.23 8.38
C PHE A 4 1.56 2.32 7.82
N VAL A 5 0.77 1.96 6.82
CA VAL A 5 -0.13 2.87 6.10
C VAL A 5 -1.44 2.16 5.78
N ARG A 6 -2.47 2.96 5.54
CA ARG A 6 -3.74 2.54 4.95
C ARG A 6 -3.85 3.11 3.55
N VAL A 7 -4.25 2.29 2.60
CA VAL A 7 -4.53 2.70 1.22
C VAL A 7 -6.01 2.48 0.95
N GLU A 8 -6.71 3.54 0.58
CA GLU A 8 -8.13 3.50 0.21
C GLU A 8 -8.25 3.68 -1.31
N SER A 9 -8.94 2.75 -1.97
CA SER A 9 -9.28 2.83 -3.39
C SER A 9 -10.77 2.50 -3.60
N GLY A 10 -11.26 2.63 -4.84
CA GLY A 10 -12.63 2.23 -5.17
C GLY A 10 -12.90 0.74 -4.95
N ASP A 11 -11.84 -0.08 -4.94
CA ASP A 11 -11.91 -1.53 -4.77
C ASP A 11 -11.83 -1.98 -3.30
N GLY A 12 -11.60 -1.04 -2.38
CA GLY A 12 -11.59 -1.29 -0.95
C GLY A 12 -10.41 -0.66 -0.21
N VAL A 13 -10.00 -1.32 0.87
CA VAL A 13 -9.01 -0.81 1.81
C VAL A 13 -7.91 -1.85 2.01
N VAL A 14 -6.66 -1.43 1.92
CA VAL A 14 -5.49 -2.26 2.20
C VAL A 14 -4.63 -1.58 3.26
N GLU A 15 -4.32 -2.30 4.35
CA GLU A 15 -3.44 -1.82 5.42
C GLU A 15 -2.19 -2.69 5.51
N GLY A 16 -1.02 -2.05 5.63
CA GLY A 16 0.24 -2.77 5.70
C GLY A 16 1.46 -1.87 5.68
N VAL A 17 2.63 -2.48 5.56
CA VAL A 17 3.90 -1.79 5.54
C VAL A 17 4.24 -1.35 4.11
N CYS A 18 4.40 -0.05 3.89
CA CYS A 18 4.83 0.49 2.61
C CYS A 18 6.31 0.14 2.32
N ARG A 19 6.52 -0.61 1.23
CA ARG A 19 7.84 -1.05 0.75
C ARG A 19 8.42 -0.17 -0.36
N GLY A 20 7.63 0.75 -0.90
CA GLY A 20 8.02 1.68 -1.96
C GLY A 20 7.22 1.46 -3.24
N ILE A 21 7.77 1.90 -4.37
CA ILE A 21 7.18 1.71 -5.69
C ILE A 21 8.04 0.76 -6.54
N ASP A 22 7.40 -0.03 -7.38
CA ASP A 22 8.10 -0.85 -8.37
C ASP A 22 8.46 -0.05 -9.65
N LYS A 23 9.11 -0.71 -10.61
CA LYS A 23 9.54 -0.12 -11.88
C LYS A 23 8.40 0.35 -12.79
N GLU A 24 7.18 -0.10 -12.54
CA GLU A 24 5.97 0.25 -13.28
C GLU A 24 5.15 1.32 -12.54
N GLY A 25 5.64 1.81 -11.39
CA GLY A 25 5.01 2.86 -10.62
C GLY A 25 3.94 2.38 -9.64
N ALA A 26 3.79 1.07 -9.43
CA ALA A 26 2.82 0.54 -8.47
C ALA A 26 3.36 0.61 -7.04
N LEU A 27 2.51 1.00 -6.09
CA LEU A 27 2.82 1.00 -4.66
C LEU A 27 2.78 -0.44 -4.11
N LEU A 28 3.82 -0.81 -3.38
CA LEU A 28 3.95 -2.13 -2.76
C LEU A 28 3.63 -2.06 -1.27
N ILE A 29 2.57 -2.77 -0.87
CA ILE A 29 2.11 -2.87 0.52
C ILE A 29 2.27 -4.30 1.02
N ASP A 30 3.12 -4.48 2.01
CA ASP A 30 3.34 -5.77 2.66
C ASP A 30 2.32 -5.99 3.78
N THR A 31 1.49 -7.02 3.65
CA THR A 31 0.39 -7.37 4.56
C THR A 31 0.59 -8.78 5.12
N HIS A 32 -0.21 -9.19 6.11
CA HIS A 32 -0.18 -10.59 6.60
C HIS A 32 -0.52 -11.62 5.51
N SER A 33 -1.23 -11.21 4.45
CA SER A 33 -1.65 -12.07 3.33
C SER A 33 -0.62 -12.09 2.19
N GLY A 34 0.46 -11.31 2.31
CA GLY A 34 1.50 -11.16 1.31
C GLY A 34 1.62 -9.74 0.77
N LEU A 35 2.37 -9.62 -0.31
CA LEU A 35 2.68 -8.34 -0.96
C LEU A 35 1.57 -7.94 -1.94
N HIS A 36 0.89 -6.85 -1.62
CA HIS A 36 -0.12 -6.24 -2.47
C HIS A 36 0.52 -5.18 -3.37
N ARG A 37 0.09 -5.18 -4.63
CA ARG A 37 0.53 -4.24 -5.66
C ARG A 37 -0.63 -3.34 -6.05
N LEU A 38 -0.54 -2.05 -5.74
CA LEU A 38 -1.61 -1.09 -5.91
C LEU A 38 -1.22 -0.04 -6.95
N VAL A 39 -2.04 0.13 -7.99
CA VAL A 39 -1.82 1.10 -9.08
C VAL A 39 -2.57 2.41 -8.90
N ASN A 40 -3.48 2.49 -7.93
CA ASN A 40 -4.26 3.67 -7.59
C ASN A 40 -4.64 3.64 -6.09
N GLY A 41 -5.17 4.77 -5.60
CA GLY A 41 -5.67 4.92 -4.24
C GLY A 41 -5.05 6.11 -3.50
N VAL A 42 -5.62 6.42 -2.33
CA VAL A 42 -5.17 7.47 -1.41
C VAL A 42 -4.41 6.82 -0.27
N VAL A 43 -3.18 7.27 -0.03
CA VAL A 43 -2.33 6.78 1.06
C VAL A 43 -2.55 7.64 2.30
N LEU A 44 -3.04 7.03 3.37
CA LEU A 44 -3.21 7.63 4.68
C LEU A 44 -2.15 7.10 5.64
N ARG A 45 -1.52 8.01 6.38
CA ARG A 45 -0.62 7.64 7.47
C ARG A 45 -1.46 7.29 8.70
N ILE A 46 -1.21 6.12 9.29
CA ILE A 46 -1.74 5.75 10.60
C ILE A 46 -0.63 6.06 11.61
N GLU A 47 -0.97 6.82 12.65
CA GLU A 47 -0.06 7.13 13.78
C GLU A 47 -0.13 6.07 14.87
#